data_AF-A0A2P1IQ81-F1
#
_entry.id   AF-A0A2P1IQ81-F1
#
_cell.length_a   1.000
_cell.length_b   1.000
_cell.length_c   1.000
_cell.angle_alpha   90.00
_cell.angle_beta   90.00
_cell.angle_gamma   90.00
#
_symmetry.space_group_name_H-M   'P 1'
#
loop_
_entity.id
_entity.type
_entity.pdbx_description
1 polymer ?
#
loop_
_entity_poly.entity_id
_entity_poly.type
_entity_poly.pdbx_seq_one_letter_code
_entity_poly.pdbx_strand_id
1 'polypeptide(L)'
;MLLIVLIGLLEVAATDASGCMPFSDETASYKYLTERSRNDETPAQNDSSGAYPDHTHVKRFCKGLHGEEKTGRYVGICLGSEWVYYQGVQECQDRRCSPLPTNDTVTYEYLKATVNAGINFNITVHPDASGKYPELTYIKRICKNFPADSKVQGHIIGMCYNAEWRFSSTPTCPPSGCPPLPDDGIVFYEYYGYAGNRHTVGRAVSKDSSGNYPPQTHARRRCRALSQKADPGEFVGICYKSGTTGESHWDYYSHIRKCPDPRCKPLETNVSVHYEYFTMTNETGRKEGTPAEVDKGGKYPQHTCVRKFCDKSPYTCSVKGPIFGECLDGQWNFTALDECLNARGCNSDDLFDKLGFEGVMVREEEGSDSYKDDFVRFYATGSKVNAECKGKTVQLECSDGEWHDPGTKTVHRCTKEGIRAL
;
A
#
# COMPACT_ATOMS: atom_id res chain seq x y z
N MET A 1 -110.83 2.00 -10.05
CA MET A 1 -109.46 2.41 -10.42
C MET A 1 -108.90 3.20 -9.26
N LEU A 2 -108.20 2.53 -8.36
CA LEU A 2 -107.69 3.12 -7.11
C LEU A 2 -106.17 3.08 -7.20
N LEU A 3 -105.56 4.25 -7.38
CA LEU A 3 -104.11 4.44 -7.32
C LEU A 3 -103.77 4.75 -5.87
N ILE A 4 -103.26 3.76 -5.13
CA ILE A 4 -102.60 3.99 -3.85
C ILE A 4 -101.13 3.61 -4.06
N VAL A 5 -100.29 4.65 -4.15
CA VAL A 5 -98.84 4.54 -4.03
C VAL A 5 -98.56 4.34 -2.54
N LEU A 6 -98.30 3.10 -2.15
CA LEU A 6 -97.75 2.77 -0.85
C LEU A 6 -96.24 2.66 -1.01
N ILE A 7 -95.57 3.70 -0.53
CA ILE A 7 -94.13 3.77 -0.28
C ILE A 7 -93.81 2.64 0.70
N GLY A 8 -93.22 1.56 0.21
CA GLY A 8 -92.69 0.49 1.03
C GLY A 8 -91.57 1.06 1.90
N LEU A 9 -91.80 1.05 3.21
CA LEU A 9 -90.79 1.33 4.21
C LEU A 9 -89.54 0.48 3.92
N LEU A 10 -88.39 1.16 3.89
CA LEU A 10 -87.11 0.53 4.11
C LEU A 10 -87.14 -0.21 5.45
N GLU A 11 -87.20 -1.53 5.40
CA GLU A 11 -86.56 -2.33 6.43
C GLU A 11 -85.06 -2.31 6.13
N VAL A 12 -84.38 -1.29 6.67
CA VAL A 12 -82.95 -1.38 6.96
C VAL A 12 -82.82 -2.45 8.03
N ALA A 13 -82.73 -3.72 7.62
CA ALA A 13 -82.07 -4.70 8.43
C ALA A 13 -80.62 -4.24 8.55
N ALA A 14 -80.31 -3.58 9.67
CA ALA A 14 -78.96 -3.53 10.20
C ALA A 14 -78.54 -4.99 10.38
N THR A 15 -77.90 -5.52 9.34
CA THR A 15 -77.13 -6.74 9.44
C THR A 15 -75.89 -6.31 10.20
N ASP A 16 -75.83 -6.69 11.49
CA ASP A 16 -74.59 -6.67 12.25
C ASP A 16 -73.51 -7.24 11.31
N ALA A 17 -72.52 -6.41 10.99
CA ALA A 17 -71.41 -6.81 10.14
C ALA A 17 -70.52 -7.79 10.93
N SER A 18 -71.03 -9.00 11.11
CA SER A 18 -70.35 -10.12 11.73
C SER A 18 -69.49 -10.81 10.67
N GLY A 19 -68.29 -10.27 10.44
CA GLY A 19 -67.39 -10.79 9.42
C GLY A 19 -66.02 -10.12 9.44
N CYS A 20 -65.03 -10.78 8.83
CA CYS A 20 -63.64 -10.35 8.83
C CYS A 20 -63.24 -9.70 7.51
N MET A 21 -62.61 -8.52 7.58
CA MET A 21 -62.10 -7.81 6.41
C MET A 21 -60.89 -8.54 5.77
N PRO A 22 -60.70 -8.47 4.44
CA PRO A 22 -59.59 -9.13 3.78
C PRO A 22 -58.22 -8.62 4.25
N PHE A 23 -57.24 -9.52 4.28
CA PHE A 23 -55.83 -9.17 4.47
C PHE A 23 -55.30 -8.29 3.33
N SER A 24 -54.49 -7.31 3.71
CA SER A 24 -53.68 -6.50 2.80
C SER A 24 -52.19 -6.70 3.13
N ASP A 25 -51.49 -7.52 2.34
CA ASP A 25 -50.04 -7.72 2.46
C ASP A 25 -49.42 -7.69 1.06
N GLU A 26 -48.38 -6.88 0.88
CA GLU A 26 -47.67 -6.75 -0.39
C GLU A 26 -46.87 -8.00 -0.74
N THR A 27 -46.47 -8.79 0.25
CA THR A 27 -45.60 -9.98 0.10
C THR A 27 -46.38 -11.26 -0.16
N ALA A 28 -47.71 -11.21 -0.12
CA ALA A 28 -48.56 -12.38 -0.27
C ALA A 28 -49.84 -12.13 -1.08
N SER A 29 -50.46 -13.20 -1.54
CA SER A 29 -51.87 -13.22 -1.95
C SER A 29 -52.66 -14.15 -1.04
N TYR A 30 -53.97 -13.94 -0.97
CA TYR A 30 -54.85 -14.64 -0.05
C TYR A 30 -56.04 -15.26 -0.80
N LYS A 31 -56.38 -16.50 -0.45
CA LYS A 31 -57.60 -17.18 -0.87
C LYS A 31 -58.45 -17.44 0.37
N TYR A 32 -59.74 -17.16 0.29
CA TYR A 32 -60.69 -17.31 1.39
C TYR A 32 -61.62 -18.48 1.09
N LEU A 33 -61.79 -19.38 2.05
CA LEU A 33 -62.37 -20.70 1.85
C LEU A 33 -63.41 -21.00 2.94
N THR A 34 -64.50 -21.66 2.55
CA THR A 34 -65.44 -22.29 3.49
C THR A 34 -65.05 -23.76 3.62
N GLU A 35 -64.70 -24.22 4.83
CA GLU A 35 -64.33 -25.62 5.04
C GLU A 35 -65.61 -26.46 5.20
N ARG A 36 -65.93 -27.30 4.22
CA ARG A 36 -67.01 -28.32 4.31
C ARG A 36 -66.49 -29.75 4.50
N SER A 37 -65.25 -30.04 4.08
CA SER A 37 -64.54 -31.32 4.31
C SER A 37 -63.03 -31.17 4.03
N ARG A 38 -62.19 -32.08 4.55
CA ARG A 38 -60.71 -32.06 4.41
C ARG A 38 -60.17 -32.00 2.98
N ASN A 39 -60.99 -32.30 1.96
CA ASN A 39 -60.56 -32.40 0.56
C ASN A 39 -61.27 -31.43 -0.40
N ASP A 40 -62.26 -30.65 0.07
CA ASP A 40 -63.07 -29.78 -0.79
C ASP A 40 -62.85 -28.29 -0.44
N GLU A 41 -61.97 -27.63 -1.18
CA GLU A 41 -61.74 -26.18 -1.06
C GLU A 41 -62.83 -25.39 -1.82
N THR A 42 -63.87 -24.93 -1.11
CA THR A 42 -64.90 -24.07 -1.71
C THR A 42 -64.60 -22.59 -1.43
N PRO A 43 -64.48 -21.71 -2.45
CA PRO A 43 -64.27 -20.27 -2.24
C PRO A 43 -65.37 -19.66 -1.36
N ALA A 44 -64.98 -18.88 -0.35
CA ALA A 44 -65.91 -18.09 0.44
C ALA A 44 -66.38 -16.87 -0.36
N GLN A 45 -67.66 -16.52 -0.22
CA GLN A 45 -68.19 -15.26 -0.75
C GLN A 45 -68.19 -14.22 0.36
N ASN A 46 -67.74 -13.01 0.05
CA ASN A 46 -67.86 -11.88 0.94
C ASN A 46 -69.25 -11.24 0.81
N ASP A 47 -69.67 -10.53 1.85
CA ASP A 47 -70.90 -9.74 1.82
C ASP A 47 -70.72 -8.41 1.07
N SER A 48 -71.78 -7.61 1.01
CA SER A 48 -71.77 -6.30 0.35
C SER A 48 -70.80 -5.27 0.96
N SER A 49 -70.32 -5.50 2.18
CA SER A 49 -69.30 -4.67 2.83
C SER A 49 -67.87 -5.10 2.47
N GLY A 50 -67.73 -6.27 1.84
CA GLY A 50 -66.44 -6.88 1.52
C GLY A 50 -65.91 -7.79 2.63
N ALA A 51 -66.64 -7.96 3.73
CA ALA A 51 -66.28 -8.82 4.85
C ALA A 51 -66.62 -10.29 4.56
N TYR A 52 -65.79 -11.19 5.08
CA TYR A 52 -66.02 -12.64 5.00
C TYR A 52 -66.76 -13.14 6.23
N PRO A 53 -67.72 -14.07 6.09
CA PRO A 53 -68.50 -14.57 7.22
C PRO A 53 -67.64 -15.33 8.23
N ASP A 54 -68.14 -15.40 9.47
CA ASP A 54 -67.57 -16.25 10.51
C ASP A 54 -67.37 -17.69 10.02
N HIS A 55 -66.32 -18.33 10.52
CA HIS A 55 -65.77 -19.62 10.09
C HIS A 55 -65.20 -19.66 8.66
N THR A 56 -64.93 -18.51 8.04
CA THR A 56 -64.12 -18.46 6.81
C THR A 56 -62.65 -18.72 7.14
N HIS A 57 -62.02 -19.63 6.42
CA HIS A 57 -60.58 -19.91 6.51
C HIS A 57 -59.82 -19.07 5.49
N VAL A 58 -58.64 -18.59 5.88
CA VAL A 58 -57.74 -17.87 4.97
C VAL A 58 -56.51 -18.70 4.67
N LYS A 59 -56.16 -18.75 3.38
CA LYS A 59 -54.97 -19.41 2.85
C LYS A 59 -54.05 -18.36 2.24
N ARG A 60 -52.83 -18.23 2.76
CA ARG A 60 -51.80 -17.31 2.27
C ARG A 60 -50.90 -18.00 1.25
N PHE A 61 -50.50 -17.25 0.24
CA PHE A 61 -49.58 -17.64 -0.82
C PHE A 61 -48.45 -16.62 -0.84
N CYS A 62 -47.25 -17.00 -0.41
CA CYS A 62 -46.12 -16.07 -0.44
C CYS A 62 -45.70 -15.80 -1.90
N LYS A 63 -45.54 -14.53 -2.26
CA LYS A 63 -45.13 -14.13 -3.61
C LYS A 63 -43.65 -14.49 -3.83
N GLY A 64 -43.38 -15.16 -4.95
CA GLY A 64 -42.05 -15.53 -5.45
C GLY A 64 -42.11 -15.79 -6.96
N LEU A 65 -40.97 -16.15 -7.57
CA LEU A 65 -40.65 -16.29 -9.01
C LEU A 65 -41.77 -16.69 -10.01
N HIS A 66 -42.83 -17.38 -9.58
CA HIS A 66 -43.97 -17.77 -10.43
C HIS A 66 -45.36 -17.55 -9.80
N GLY A 67 -45.49 -16.85 -8.68
CA GLY A 67 -46.78 -16.74 -7.96
C GLY A 67 -47.30 -18.08 -7.43
N GLU A 68 -46.47 -19.12 -7.41
CA GLU A 68 -46.86 -20.50 -7.13
C GLU A 68 -46.19 -21.04 -5.87
N GLU A 69 -46.62 -20.59 -4.69
CA GLU A 69 -46.84 -21.59 -3.64
C GLU A 69 -48.10 -22.38 -4.03
N LYS A 70 -48.00 -23.38 -4.92
CA LYS A 70 -49.18 -24.10 -5.45
C LYS A 70 -50.10 -24.63 -4.35
N THR A 71 -49.53 -24.92 -3.19
CA THR A 71 -50.24 -25.50 -2.06
C THR A 71 -50.78 -24.50 -1.08
N GLY A 72 -50.33 -23.23 -1.07
CA GLY A 72 -50.66 -22.20 -0.04
C GLY A 72 -50.52 -22.71 1.41
N ARG A 73 -50.69 -21.84 2.41
CA ARG A 73 -50.77 -22.27 3.82
C ARG A 73 -51.98 -21.67 4.49
N TYR A 74 -52.72 -22.46 5.25
CA TYR A 74 -53.78 -21.93 6.11
C TYR A 74 -53.14 -21.06 7.19
N VAL A 75 -53.58 -19.81 7.30
CA VAL A 75 -52.99 -18.83 8.23
C VAL A 75 -53.93 -18.41 9.34
N GLY A 76 -55.24 -18.58 9.16
CA GLY A 76 -56.22 -18.25 10.19
C GLY A 76 -57.65 -18.56 9.78
N ILE A 77 -58.56 -18.28 10.71
CA ILE A 77 -60.00 -18.43 10.59
C ILE A 77 -60.69 -17.17 11.13
N CYS A 78 -61.79 -16.77 10.49
CA CYS A 78 -62.63 -15.67 10.95
C CYS A 78 -63.54 -16.14 12.09
N LEU A 79 -63.46 -15.52 13.27
CA LEU A 79 -64.32 -15.82 14.42
C LEU A 79 -64.71 -14.53 15.12
N GLY A 80 -66.00 -14.25 15.26
CA GLY A 80 -66.49 -13.07 15.96
C GLY A 80 -65.99 -11.76 15.34
N SER A 81 -65.94 -11.69 14.00
CA SER A 81 -65.40 -10.57 13.22
C SER A 81 -63.88 -10.33 13.33
N GLU A 82 -63.12 -11.25 13.93
CA GLU A 82 -61.65 -11.16 14.01
C GLU A 82 -60.95 -12.37 13.36
N TRP A 83 -59.77 -12.11 12.76
CA TRP A 83 -58.91 -13.18 12.26
C TRP A 83 -58.13 -13.81 13.41
N VAL A 84 -58.42 -15.07 13.71
CA VAL A 84 -57.66 -15.89 14.66
C VAL A 84 -56.63 -16.71 13.88
N TYR A 85 -55.35 -16.49 14.18
CA TYR A 85 -54.25 -17.16 13.48
C TYR A 85 -54.00 -18.58 13.99
N TYR A 86 -53.64 -19.48 13.08
CA TYR A 86 -53.18 -20.82 13.47
C TYR A 86 -51.79 -20.77 14.10
N GLN A 87 -51.52 -21.70 15.02
CA GLN A 87 -50.20 -21.81 15.65
C GLN A 87 -49.14 -22.24 14.62
N GLY A 88 -47.95 -21.62 14.69
CA GLY A 88 -46.82 -21.95 13.81
C GLY A 88 -46.87 -21.31 12.41
N VAL A 89 -47.77 -20.36 12.18
CA VAL A 89 -47.83 -19.59 10.93
C VAL A 89 -46.59 -18.68 10.80
N GLN A 90 -45.71 -19.01 9.87
CA GLN A 90 -44.54 -18.18 9.52
C GLN A 90 -44.94 -17.11 8.49
N GLU A 91 -44.57 -15.86 8.75
CA GLU A 91 -44.69 -14.76 7.79
C GLU A 91 -43.95 -15.06 6.48
N CYS A 92 -44.45 -14.49 5.38
CA CYS A 92 -43.74 -14.56 4.12
C CYS A 92 -42.42 -13.81 4.27
N GLN A 93 -41.31 -14.46 3.95
CA GLN A 93 -40.02 -13.79 3.92
C GLN A 93 -40.05 -12.68 2.88
N ASP A 94 -39.69 -11.47 3.29
CA ASP A 94 -39.48 -10.37 2.34
C ASP A 94 -38.25 -10.70 1.50
N ARG A 95 -38.45 -11.08 0.23
CA ARG A 95 -37.36 -11.43 -0.70
C ARG A 95 -36.92 -10.26 -1.57
N ARG A 96 -37.45 -9.07 -1.33
CA ARG A 96 -37.19 -7.86 -2.11
C ARG A 96 -35.88 -7.22 -1.66
N CYS A 97 -35.14 -6.63 -2.60
CA CYS A 97 -33.86 -5.99 -2.33
C CYS A 97 -33.99 -4.48 -2.27
N SER A 98 -33.32 -3.86 -1.30
CA SER A 98 -33.21 -2.39 -1.22
C SER A 98 -32.37 -1.85 -2.39
N PRO A 99 -32.63 -0.62 -2.87
CA PRO A 99 -31.82 0.00 -3.92
C PRO A 99 -30.34 0.09 -3.52
N LEU A 100 -29.47 -0.07 -4.50
CA LEU A 100 -28.04 0.21 -4.31
C LEU A 100 -27.78 1.71 -4.22
N PRO A 101 -26.84 2.13 -3.35
CA PRO A 101 -26.46 3.53 -3.22
C PRO A 101 -25.74 4.01 -4.49
N THR A 102 -26.22 5.11 -5.06
CA THR A 102 -25.58 5.79 -6.19
C THR A 102 -24.61 6.87 -5.68
N ASN A 103 -23.60 7.21 -6.49
CA ASN A 103 -22.65 8.28 -6.19
C ASN A 103 -22.25 9.04 -7.45
N ASP A 104 -21.24 9.91 -7.37
CA ASP A 104 -20.78 10.74 -8.49
C ASP A 104 -20.19 9.94 -9.67
N THR A 105 -19.83 8.67 -9.44
CA THR A 105 -19.18 7.81 -10.43
C THR A 105 -20.09 6.71 -10.98
N VAL A 106 -21.11 6.29 -10.23
CA VAL A 106 -21.98 5.16 -10.59
C VAL A 106 -23.47 5.44 -10.33
N THR A 107 -24.29 5.02 -11.29
CA THR A 107 -25.74 4.84 -11.15
C THR A 107 -26.14 3.44 -11.59
N TYR A 108 -27.33 3.00 -11.19
CA TYR A 108 -27.83 1.67 -11.51
C TYR A 108 -29.17 1.76 -12.22
N GLU A 109 -29.33 0.90 -13.23
CA GLU A 109 -30.59 0.63 -13.89
C GLU A 109 -31.03 -0.80 -13.49
N TYR A 110 -32.30 -0.95 -13.15
CA TYR A 110 -32.86 -2.19 -12.65
C TYR A 110 -33.71 -2.81 -13.75
N LEU A 111 -33.40 -4.05 -14.12
CA LEU A 111 -33.93 -4.70 -15.31
C LEU A 111 -34.54 -6.06 -14.99
N LYS A 112 -35.51 -6.49 -15.78
CA LYS A 112 -36.02 -7.86 -15.78
C LYS A 112 -35.52 -8.61 -17.00
N ALA A 113 -35.11 -9.85 -16.79
CA ALA A 113 -34.78 -10.76 -17.88
C ALA A 113 -36.06 -11.27 -18.57
N THR A 114 -36.06 -11.25 -19.90
CA THR A 114 -37.01 -11.96 -20.75
C THR A 114 -36.29 -13.08 -21.48
N VAL A 115 -36.91 -14.27 -21.53
CA VAL A 115 -36.31 -15.46 -22.17
C VAL A 115 -37.05 -15.69 -23.48
N ASN A 116 -36.50 -15.18 -24.58
CA ASN A 116 -37.00 -15.40 -25.95
C ASN A 116 -35.79 -15.62 -26.88
N ALA A 117 -35.50 -16.89 -27.21
CA ALA A 117 -34.31 -17.32 -27.99
C ALA A 117 -32.94 -16.86 -27.44
N GLY A 118 -32.90 -16.46 -26.16
CA GLY A 118 -31.77 -15.88 -25.44
C GLY A 118 -32.26 -15.12 -24.21
N ILE A 119 -31.36 -14.71 -23.33
CA ILE A 119 -31.69 -13.86 -22.17
C ILE A 119 -31.54 -12.40 -22.60
N ASN A 120 -32.65 -11.66 -22.62
CA ASN A 120 -32.68 -10.23 -22.92
C ASN A 120 -33.05 -9.43 -21.68
N PHE A 121 -32.32 -8.35 -21.40
CA PHE A 121 -32.59 -7.43 -20.28
C PHE A 121 -33.14 -6.11 -20.83
N ASN A 122 -34.43 -6.07 -21.12
CA ASN A 122 -35.07 -4.98 -21.87
C ASN A 122 -36.25 -4.31 -21.15
N ILE A 123 -36.62 -4.79 -19.96
CA ILE A 123 -37.73 -4.23 -19.18
C ILE A 123 -37.15 -3.54 -17.95
N THR A 124 -37.32 -2.23 -17.86
CA THR A 124 -36.99 -1.46 -16.65
C THR A 124 -37.96 -1.81 -15.53
N VAL A 125 -37.41 -2.06 -14.33
CA VAL A 125 -38.15 -2.35 -13.11
C VAL A 125 -38.11 -1.12 -12.22
N HIS A 126 -39.26 -0.75 -11.66
CA HIS A 126 -39.35 0.29 -10.65
C HIS A 126 -39.53 -0.34 -9.26
N PRO A 127 -39.05 0.33 -8.20
CA PRO A 127 -39.28 -0.14 -6.85
C PRO A 127 -40.78 -0.08 -6.54
N ASP A 128 -41.24 -0.95 -5.64
CA ASP A 128 -42.61 -0.92 -5.14
C ASP A 128 -42.86 0.22 -4.14
N ALA A 129 -44.04 0.25 -3.52
CA ALA A 129 -44.43 1.28 -2.55
C ALA A 129 -43.51 1.31 -1.31
N SER A 130 -42.84 0.20 -0.99
CA SER A 130 -41.84 0.13 0.09
C SER A 130 -40.44 0.62 -0.33
N GLY A 131 -40.26 0.98 -1.60
CA GLY A 131 -38.99 1.40 -2.16
C GLY A 131 -38.05 0.24 -2.51
N LYS A 132 -38.53 -1.02 -2.50
CA LYS A 132 -37.71 -2.21 -2.76
C LYS A 132 -37.98 -2.81 -4.13
N TYR A 133 -37.00 -3.55 -4.64
CA TYR A 133 -37.07 -4.24 -5.92
C TYR A 133 -37.45 -5.71 -5.74
N PRO A 134 -38.30 -6.27 -6.61
CA PRO A 134 -38.68 -7.67 -6.54
C PRO A 134 -37.49 -8.60 -6.79
N GLU A 135 -37.58 -9.82 -6.26
CA GLU A 135 -36.65 -10.91 -6.55
C GLU A 135 -36.50 -11.13 -8.06
N LEU A 136 -35.30 -11.52 -8.50
CA LEU A 136 -34.86 -11.58 -9.91
C LEU A 136 -34.86 -10.26 -10.67
N THR A 137 -34.88 -9.13 -9.97
CA THR A 137 -34.42 -7.87 -10.58
C THR A 137 -32.92 -7.97 -10.83
N TYR A 138 -32.47 -7.64 -12.03
CA TYR A 138 -31.07 -7.57 -12.42
C TYR A 138 -30.56 -6.14 -12.34
N ILE A 139 -29.30 -5.97 -12.00
CA ILE A 139 -28.67 -4.66 -11.89
C ILE A 139 -27.75 -4.46 -13.08
N LYS A 140 -28.04 -3.42 -13.85
CA LYS A 140 -27.14 -2.88 -14.87
C LYS A 140 -26.39 -1.70 -14.27
N ARG A 141 -25.06 -1.79 -14.27
CA ARG A 141 -24.18 -0.70 -13.80
C ARG A 141 -24.01 0.34 -14.91
N ILE A 142 -24.18 1.61 -14.56
CA ILE A 142 -23.95 2.76 -15.44
C ILE A 142 -22.83 3.60 -14.83
N CYS A 143 -21.74 3.76 -15.58
CA CYS A 143 -20.56 4.46 -15.10
C CYS A 143 -20.50 5.87 -15.67
N LYS A 144 -20.73 6.88 -14.83
CA LYS A 144 -20.84 8.29 -15.25
C LYS A 144 -19.56 8.82 -15.92
N ASN A 145 -18.41 8.28 -15.54
CA ASN A 145 -17.10 8.67 -16.07
C ASN A 145 -16.75 8.03 -17.42
N PHE A 146 -17.62 7.18 -17.97
CA PHE A 146 -17.38 6.52 -19.25
C PHE A 146 -18.39 7.00 -20.31
N PRO A 147 -17.99 7.14 -21.58
CA PRO A 147 -18.90 7.37 -22.68
C PRO A 147 -20.02 6.33 -22.74
N ALA A 148 -21.20 6.70 -23.26
CA ALA A 148 -22.37 5.82 -23.33
C ALA A 148 -22.14 4.56 -24.20
N ASP A 149 -21.27 4.65 -25.20
CA ASP A 149 -20.85 3.58 -26.09
C ASP A 149 -19.67 2.74 -25.55
N SER A 150 -19.15 3.07 -24.36
CA SER A 150 -18.09 2.29 -23.72
C SER A 150 -18.58 0.90 -23.34
N LYS A 151 -17.74 -0.12 -23.55
CA LYS A 151 -18.01 -1.50 -23.12
C LYS A 151 -18.13 -1.67 -21.60
N VAL A 152 -17.68 -0.68 -20.82
CA VAL A 152 -17.88 -0.60 -19.37
C VAL A 152 -19.36 -0.33 -19.02
N GLN A 153 -20.09 0.31 -19.94
CA GLN A 153 -21.52 0.58 -19.77
C GLN A 153 -22.32 -0.70 -19.98
N GLY A 154 -23.35 -0.86 -19.15
CA GLY A 154 -24.39 -1.84 -19.42
C GLY A 154 -24.09 -3.27 -19.03
N HIS A 155 -23.01 -3.50 -18.28
CA HIS A 155 -22.76 -4.79 -17.65
C HIS A 155 -23.83 -5.10 -16.60
N ILE A 156 -24.43 -6.29 -16.70
CA ILE A 156 -25.27 -6.86 -15.65
C ILE A 156 -24.35 -7.36 -14.54
N ILE A 157 -24.35 -6.66 -13.42
CA ILE A 157 -23.40 -6.88 -12.32
C ILE A 157 -23.95 -7.78 -11.22
N GLY A 158 -25.24 -8.08 -11.24
CA GLY A 158 -25.87 -8.91 -10.22
C GLY A 158 -27.39 -9.01 -10.36
N MET A 159 -27.99 -9.75 -9.43
CA MET A 159 -29.44 -9.96 -9.34
C MET A 159 -29.91 -9.98 -7.89
N CYS A 160 -31.17 -9.60 -7.66
CA CYS A 160 -31.83 -9.70 -6.36
C CYS A 160 -32.25 -11.15 -6.12
N TYR A 161 -31.83 -11.73 -4.99
CA TYR A 161 -32.21 -13.09 -4.60
C TYR A 161 -32.26 -13.22 -3.09
N ASN A 162 -33.39 -13.69 -2.54
CA ASN A 162 -33.63 -13.80 -1.10
C ASN A 162 -33.27 -12.52 -0.32
N ALA A 163 -33.78 -11.37 -0.75
CA ALA A 163 -33.55 -10.05 -0.13
C ALA A 163 -32.11 -9.51 -0.22
N GLU A 164 -31.22 -10.20 -0.93
CA GLU A 164 -29.83 -9.80 -1.08
C GLU A 164 -29.44 -9.63 -2.56
N TRP A 165 -28.57 -8.67 -2.82
CA TRP A 165 -27.95 -8.55 -4.14
C TRP A 165 -26.82 -9.57 -4.28
N ARG A 166 -27.00 -10.50 -5.23
CA ARG A 166 -25.99 -11.47 -5.63
C ARG A 166 -25.21 -10.92 -6.81
N PHE A 167 -23.98 -10.50 -6.56
CA PHE A 167 -23.12 -9.87 -7.55
C PHE A 167 -22.30 -10.88 -8.36
N SER A 168 -22.31 -10.75 -9.67
CA SER A 168 -21.39 -11.42 -10.61
C SER A 168 -20.11 -10.60 -10.83
N SER A 169 -20.13 -9.30 -10.53
CA SER A 169 -18.98 -8.39 -10.63
C SER A 169 -19.11 -7.21 -9.67
N THR A 170 -18.05 -6.41 -9.52
CA THR A 170 -18.03 -5.30 -8.55
C THR A 170 -19.12 -4.25 -8.85
N PRO A 171 -19.84 -3.76 -7.83
CA PRO A 171 -20.87 -2.74 -8.04
C PRO A 171 -20.28 -1.36 -8.36
N THR A 172 -19.05 -1.10 -7.95
CA THR A 172 -18.34 0.15 -8.24
C THR A 172 -17.84 0.21 -9.67
N CYS A 173 -17.81 1.40 -10.26
CA CYS A 173 -17.21 1.59 -11.56
C CYS A 173 -15.68 1.44 -11.51
N PRO A 174 -15.07 0.79 -12.52
CA PRO A 174 -13.63 0.73 -12.65
C PRO A 174 -13.07 2.14 -12.85
N PRO A 175 -11.81 2.40 -12.45
CA PRO A 175 -11.17 3.68 -12.75
C PRO A 175 -11.11 3.92 -14.26
N SER A 176 -11.36 5.16 -14.68
CA SER A 176 -10.95 5.62 -16.00
C SER A 176 -9.42 5.65 -16.00
N GLY A 177 -8.78 4.89 -16.89
CA GLY A 177 -7.32 4.84 -16.95
C GLY A 177 -6.68 4.05 -15.79
N CYS A 178 -5.37 4.15 -15.68
CA CYS A 178 -4.58 3.40 -14.71
C CYS A 178 -4.10 4.31 -13.56
N PRO A 179 -4.21 3.87 -12.30
CA PRO A 179 -3.75 4.65 -11.17
C PRO A 179 -2.23 4.86 -11.21
N PRO A 180 -1.70 5.90 -10.55
CA PRO A 180 -0.25 6.09 -10.44
C PRO A 180 0.41 4.88 -9.78
N LEU A 181 1.57 4.47 -10.29
CA LEU A 181 2.42 3.48 -9.63
C LEU A 181 3.01 4.06 -8.34
N PRO A 182 3.17 3.23 -7.28
CA PRO A 182 3.59 3.70 -5.96
C PRO A 182 5.07 4.14 -5.95
N ASP A 183 5.35 5.36 -5.47
CA ASP A 183 6.72 5.82 -5.14
C ASP A 183 7.08 5.33 -3.73
N ASP A 184 8.19 4.60 -3.60
CA ASP A 184 8.66 4.00 -2.34
C ASP A 184 9.92 4.69 -1.79
N GLY A 185 10.28 5.85 -2.33
CA GLY A 185 11.48 6.60 -1.96
C GLY A 185 12.78 6.07 -2.55
N ILE A 186 12.78 4.88 -3.17
CA ILE A 186 13.91 4.34 -3.96
C ILE A 186 13.63 4.56 -5.45
N VAL A 187 12.35 4.49 -5.82
CA VAL A 187 11.86 4.49 -7.18
C VAL A 187 10.84 5.58 -7.39
N PHE A 188 10.98 6.34 -8.48
CA PHE A 188 9.91 7.23 -8.93
C PHE A 188 9.55 6.95 -10.40
N TYR A 189 8.37 7.38 -10.80
CA TYR A 189 7.80 7.10 -12.12
C TYR A 189 7.51 8.38 -12.89
N GLU A 190 7.94 8.39 -14.15
CA GLU A 190 7.60 9.37 -15.16
C GLU A 190 6.60 8.72 -16.14
N TYR A 191 5.67 9.51 -16.68
CA TYR A 191 4.57 8.98 -17.51
C TYR A 191 4.55 9.62 -18.89
N TYR A 192 4.55 8.79 -19.92
CA TYR A 192 4.67 9.21 -21.32
C TYR A 192 3.69 8.47 -22.20
N GLY A 193 3.20 9.10 -23.27
CA GLY A 193 2.34 8.44 -24.25
C GLY A 193 3.09 7.36 -25.03
N TYR A 194 2.39 6.32 -25.44
CA TYR A 194 2.96 5.27 -26.27
C TYR A 194 3.39 5.81 -27.63
N ALA A 195 4.66 5.60 -27.99
CA ALA A 195 5.25 6.07 -29.24
C ALA A 195 5.60 4.90 -30.20
N GLY A 196 4.78 3.84 -30.19
CA GLY A 196 4.91 2.71 -31.11
C GLY A 196 5.91 1.63 -30.69
N ASN A 197 6.79 1.89 -29.71
CA ASN A 197 7.62 0.86 -29.08
C ASN A 197 7.97 1.20 -27.62
N ARG A 198 8.52 0.24 -26.89
CA ARG A 198 8.88 0.35 -25.45
C ARG A 198 10.16 1.12 -25.13
N HIS A 199 10.91 1.57 -26.12
CA HIS A 199 12.20 2.25 -25.95
C HIS A 199 12.14 3.74 -26.34
N THR A 200 11.10 4.14 -27.06
CA THR A 200 10.87 5.53 -27.46
C THR A 200 10.05 6.26 -26.40
N VAL A 201 10.56 7.40 -25.95
CA VAL A 201 9.84 8.30 -25.05
C VAL A 201 8.84 9.12 -25.87
N GLY A 202 7.55 8.93 -25.62
CA GLY A 202 6.50 9.79 -26.18
C GLY A 202 6.33 11.09 -25.42
N ARG A 203 5.24 11.82 -25.71
CA ARG A 203 4.91 13.06 -24.99
C ARG A 203 4.57 12.79 -23.53
N ALA A 204 4.94 13.68 -22.62
CA ALA A 204 4.51 13.57 -21.23
C ALA A 204 2.98 13.56 -21.14
N VAL A 205 2.44 12.68 -20.31
CA VAL A 205 0.99 12.53 -20.13
C VAL A 205 0.62 13.00 -18.73
N SER A 206 -0.45 13.79 -18.64
CA SER A 206 -1.05 14.21 -17.37
C SER A 206 -2.18 13.27 -16.95
N LYS A 207 -2.45 13.24 -15.65
CA LYS A 207 -3.60 12.53 -15.09
C LYS A 207 -4.91 13.14 -15.61
N ASP A 208 -5.95 12.33 -15.69
CA ASP A 208 -7.32 12.77 -15.88
C ASP A 208 -7.91 13.37 -14.58
N SER A 209 -9.17 13.81 -14.63
CA SER A 209 -9.88 14.38 -13.48
C SER A 209 -10.05 13.42 -12.31
N SER A 210 -9.90 12.10 -12.53
CA SER A 210 -9.95 11.07 -11.49
C SER A 210 -8.56 10.74 -10.92
N GLY A 211 -7.51 11.43 -11.37
CA GLY A 211 -6.14 11.21 -10.91
C GLY A 211 -5.42 10.04 -11.57
N ASN A 212 -5.97 9.48 -12.66
CA ASN A 212 -5.45 8.31 -13.35
C ASN A 212 -4.84 8.66 -14.71
N TYR A 213 -3.97 7.79 -15.23
CA TYR A 213 -3.36 7.96 -16.55
C TYR A 213 -4.20 7.28 -17.65
N PRO A 214 -4.46 7.95 -18.78
CA PRO A 214 -5.27 7.37 -19.85
C PRO A 214 -4.61 6.12 -20.46
N PRO A 215 -5.40 5.26 -21.14
CA PRO A 215 -4.86 4.15 -21.91
C PRO A 215 -3.78 4.61 -22.90
N GLN A 216 -2.84 3.72 -23.23
CA GLN A 216 -1.64 4.01 -24.03
C GLN A 216 -0.65 4.96 -23.33
N THR A 217 -0.63 4.96 -22.00
CA THR A 217 0.41 5.63 -21.21
C THR A 217 1.47 4.62 -20.75
N HIS A 218 2.73 4.88 -21.04
CA HIS A 218 3.88 4.20 -20.46
C HIS A 218 4.27 4.77 -19.11
N ALA A 219 4.62 3.89 -18.18
CA ALA A 219 5.34 4.25 -16.96
C ALA A 219 6.84 3.97 -17.15
N ARG A 220 7.65 5.02 -17.06
CA ARG A 220 9.12 4.96 -17.03
C ARG A 220 9.57 5.09 -15.59
N ARG A 221 10.24 4.06 -15.10
CA ARG A 221 10.79 4.00 -13.77
C ARG A 221 12.20 4.59 -13.74
N ARG A 222 12.49 5.41 -12.74
CA ARG A 222 13.83 5.92 -12.41
C ARG A 222 14.24 5.44 -11.04
N CYS A 223 15.50 5.08 -10.89
CA CYS A 223 16.10 4.68 -9.62
C CYS A 223 16.84 5.88 -9.03
N ARG A 224 16.54 6.27 -7.77
CA ARG A 224 17.22 7.40 -7.13
C ARG A 224 18.70 7.15 -6.83
N ALA A 225 19.09 5.88 -6.71
CA ALA A 225 20.46 5.43 -6.41
C ALA A 225 21.46 5.57 -7.54
N LEU A 226 20.99 5.83 -8.76
CA LEU A 226 21.86 6.15 -9.87
C LEU A 226 21.83 7.67 -9.96
N SER A 227 22.98 8.34 -9.90
CA SER A 227 23.01 9.80 -10.09
C SER A 227 22.08 10.20 -11.24
N GLN A 228 21.24 11.23 -11.06
CA GLN A 228 20.23 11.61 -12.06
C GLN A 228 20.81 11.80 -13.49
N LYS A 229 22.12 12.02 -13.60
CA LYS A 229 22.86 12.14 -14.86
C LYS A 229 23.08 10.80 -15.59
N ALA A 230 23.07 9.66 -14.89
CA ALA A 230 23.46 8.36 -15.44
C ALA A 230 22.30 7.37 -15.62
N ASP A 231 21.15 7.57 -14.96
CA ASP A 231 20.00 6.67 -15.12
C ASP A 231 19.15 7.11 -16.31
N PRO A 232 19.12 6.40 -17.44
CA PRO A 232 18.17 6.70 -18.50
C PRO A 232 16.75 6.27 -18.13
N GLY A 233 16.50 5.61 -17.00
CA GLY A 233 15.20 5.06 -16.65
C GLY A 233 14.79 3.90 -17.55
N GLU A 234 13.88 3.08 -17.06
CA GLU A 234 13.41 1.88 -17.75
C GLU A 234 11.89 1.90 -17.83
N PHE A 235 11.32 1.68 -19.01
CA PHE A 235 9.88 1.52 -19.15
C PHE A 235 9.45 0.20 -18.51
N VAL A 236 8.52 0.26 -17.57
CA VAL A 236 8.11 -0.90 -16.74
C VAL A 236 6.73 -1.44 -17.08
N GLY A 237 5.89 -0.64 -17.74
CA GLY A 237 4.57 -1.07 -18.13
C GLY A 237 3.83 -0.04 -18.97
N ILE A 238 2.74 -0.50 -19.55
CA ILE A 238 1.81 0.29 -20.35
C ILE A 238 0.40 0.20 -19.74
N CYS A 239 -0.28 1.32 -19.64
CA CYS A 239 -1.69 1.36 -19.29
C CYS A 239 -2.51 0.86 -20.48
N TYR A 240 -3.07 -0.34 -20.36
CA TYR A 240 -3.85 -0.98 -21.40
C TYR A 240 -5.34 -0.90 -21.09
N LYS A 241 -6.18 -0.75 -22.12
CA LYS A 241 -7.65 -0.83 -22.02
C LYS A 241 -8.11 -2.17 -22.58
N SER A 242 -8.73 -2.99 -21.74
CA SER A 242 -9.29 -4.28 -22.14
C SER A 242 -10.30 -4.11 -23.28
N GLY A 243 -10.09 -4.87 -24.36
CA GLY A 243 -11.01 -4.90 -25.48
C GLY A 243 -12.36 -5.55 -25.15
N THR A 244 -12.45 -6.37 -24.09
CA THR A 244 -13.68 -7.07 -23.70
C THR A 244 -14.48 -6.29 -22.66
N THR A 245 -13.83 -5.88 -21.57
CA THR A 245 -14.48 -5.20 -20.43
C THR A 245 -14.44 -3.68 -20.54
N GLY A 246 -13.55 -3.12 -21.38
CA GLY A 246 -13.32 -1.68 -21.47
C GLY A 246 -12.55 -1.10 -20.28
N GLU A 247 -12.11 -1.94 -19.34
CA GLU A 247 -11.39 -1.53 -18.12
C GLU A 247 -9.91 -1.30 -18.37
N SER A 248 -9.33 -0.34 -17.66
CA SER A 248 -7.91 -0.02 -17.77
C SER A 248 -7.09 -0.69 -16.67
N HIS A 249 -5.93 -1.23 -17.03
CA HIS A 249 -4.97 -1.82 -16.11
C HIS A 249 -3.53 -1.64 -16.59
N TRP A 250 -2.58 -1.70 -15.67
CA TRP A 250 -1.17 -1.76 -16.01
C TRP A 250 -0.82 -3.15 -16.53
N ASP A 251 -0.33 -3.22 -17.75
CA ASP A 251 0.35 -4.38 -18.29
C ASP A 251 1.87 -4.17 -18.12
N TYR A 252 2.50 -5.03 -17.32
CA TYR A 252 3.90 -4.88 -16.92
C TYR A 252 4.82 -5.63 -17.88
N TYR A 253 5.90 -4.98 -18.29
CA TYR A 253 6.91 -5.65 -19.09
C TYR A 253 7.68 -6.69 -18.28
N SER A 254 8.06 -7.78 -18.94
CA SER A 254 8.95 -8.79 -18.37
C SER A 254 10.40 -8.29 -18.28
N HIS A 255 11.19 -8.87 -17.36
CA HIS A 255 12.63 -8.66 -17.22
C HIS A 255 13.07 -7.24 -16.82
N ILE A 256 12.20 -6.51 -16.12
CA ILE A 256 12.54 -5.23 -15.51
C ILE A 256 13.59 -5.44 -14.41
N ARG A 257 14.71 -4.73 -14.51
CA ARG A 257 15.81 -4.86 -13.54
C ARG A 257 15.34 -4.38 -12.16
N LYS A 258 15.93 -4.82 -11.06
CA LYS A 258 15.66 -4.19 -9.76
C LYS A 258 16.48 -2.91 -9.65
N CYS A 259 15.90 -1.84 -9.09
CA CYS A 259 16.70 -0.67 -8.76
C CYS A 259 17.75 -1.06 -7.71
N PRO A 260 19.02 -0.62 -7.88
CA PRO A 260 20.01 -0.76 -6.84
C PRO A 260 19.56 0.01 -5.59
N ASP A 261 19.86 -0.53 -4.42
CA ASP A 261 19.55 0.14 -3.16
C ASP A 261 20.57 1.27 -2.93
N PRO A 262 20.14 2.55 -2.84
CA PRO A 262 21.05 3.68 -2.67
C PRO A 262 21.77 3.71 -1.31
N ARG A 263 21.29 2.91 -0.36
CA ARG A 263 21.67 2.99 1.04
C ARG A 263 22.86 2.07 1.34
N CYS A 264 23.74 2.53 2.20
CA CYS A 264 24.94 1.79 2.57
C CYS A 264 24.70 0.92 3.81
N LYS A 265 25.24 -0.29 3.80
CA LYS A 265 25.27 -1.13 5.01
C LYS A 265 26.20 -0.50 6.06
N PRO A 266 25.94 -0.68 7.37
CA PRO A 266 26.88 -0.30 8.41
C PRO A 266 28.24 -0.94 8.16
N LEU A 267 29.31 -0.19 8.43
CA LEU A 267 30.66 -0.74 8.45
C LEU A 267 30.82 -1.67 9.65
N GLU A 268 31.57 -2.75 9.46
CA GLU A 268 31.83 -3.75 10.50
C GLU A 268 32.70 -3.14 11.61
N THR A 269 32.17 -3.05 12.82
CA THR A 269 32.91 -2.66 14.01
C THR A 269 33.64 -3.86 14.61
N ASN A 270 34.78 -3.62 15.26
CA ASN A 270 35.50 -4.64 16.00
C ASN A 270 36.13 -4.05 17.28
N VAL A 271 36.80 -4.88 18.08
CA VAL A 271 37.42 -4.46 19.35
C VAL A 271 38.49 -3.36 19.22
N SER A 272 38.92 -3.03 18.01
CA SER A 272 39.95 -2.03 17.74
C SER A 272 39.38 -0.80 17.02
N VAL A 273 38.14 -0.83 16.53
CA VAL A 273 37.55 0.21 15.69
C VAL A 273 36.04 0.33 15.89
N HIS A 274 35.57 1.55 16.15
CA HIS A 274 34.17 1.93 16.02
C HIS A 274 33.96 3.06 14.99
N TYR A 275 32.72 3.23 14.56
CA TYR A 275 32.33 4.22 13.57
C TYR A 275 31.18 5.08 14.08
N GLU A 276 31.27 6.39 13.85
CA GLU A 276 30.17 7.32 14.06
C GLU A 276 29.63 7.82 12.72
N TYR A 277 28.31 7.85 12.60
CA TYR A 277 27.61 8.22 11.37
C TYR A 277 26.83 9.50 11.59
N PHE A 278 26.90 10.43 10.63
CA PHE A 278 26.26 11.74 10.74
C PHE A 278 25.86 12.29 9.37
N THR A 279 24.92 13.22 9.38
CA THR A 279 24.47 13.96 8.19
C THR A 279 25.34 15.20 7.97
N MET A 280 25.37 15.74 6.74
CA MET A 280 26.02 17.01 6.44
C MET A 280 24.97 18.06 6.09
N THR A 281 25.07 19.25 6.68
CA THR A 281 24.20 20.38 6.31
C THR A 281 24.79 21.16 5.14
N ASN A 282 23.94 21.46 4.14
CA ASN A 282 24.35 21.88 2.79
C ASN A 282 24.59 23.39 2.64
N GLU A 283 25.02 24.07 3.70
CA GLU A 283 25.29 25.52 3.66
C GLU A 283 26.80 25.77 3.53
N THR A 284 27.26 25.88 2.28
CA THR A 284 28.51 26.52 1.78
C THR A 284 29.85 26.22 2.48
N GLY A 285 29.87 25.31 3.46
CA GLY A 285 31.03 24.99 4.28
C GLY A 285 30.98 23.60 4.92
N ARG A 286 30.10 22.69 4.45
CA ARG A 286 29.99 21.28 4.91
C ARG A 286 30.10 21.19 6.44
N LYS A 287 29.08 21.66 7.16
CA LYS A 287 29.03 21.54 8.63
C LYS A 287 28.42 20.20 9.03
N GLU A 288 29.01 19.59 10.06
CA GLU A 288 28.49 18.38 10.69
C GLU A 288 27.05 18.61 11.17
N GLY A 289 26.15 17.76 10.71
CA GLY A 289 24.74 17.72 11.10
C GLY A 289 24.50 16.78 12.27
N THR A 290 23.27 16.28 12.38
CA THR A 290 22.88 15.35 13.46
C THR A 290 23.44 13.94 13.22
N PRO A 291 23.57 13.13 14.28
CA PRO A 291 23.80 11.69 14.16
C PRO A 291 22.84 11.07 13.15
N ALA A 292 23.36 10.21 12.28
CA ALA A 292 22.55 9.51 11.30
C ALA A 292 22.03 8.21 11.93
N GLU A 293 20.75 7.93 11.72
CA GLU A 293 20.13 6.67 12.13
C GLU A 293 20.03 5.71 10.95
N VAL A 294 20.15 4.41 11.23
CA VAL A 294 19.82 3.39 10.26
C VAL A 294 18.31 3.35 10.06
N ASP A 295 17.89 3.10 8.83
CA ASP A 295 16.48 2.93 8.54
C ASP A 295 15.94 1.56 8.99
N LYS A 296 14.66 1.30 8.69
CA LYS A 296 14.01 0.00 8.98
C LYS A 296 14.69 -1.20 8.32
N GLY A 297 15.51 -0.99 7.31
CA GLY A 297 16.30 -2.02 6.63
C GLY A 297 17.71 -2.19 7.20
N GLY A 298 18.05 -1.46 8.27
CA GLY A 298 19.36 -1.49 8.89
C GLY A 298 20.45 -0.83 8.04
N LYS A 299 20.11 0.12 7.16
CA LYS A 299 21.06 0.80 6.27
C LYS A 299 21.03 2.32 6.45
N TYR A 300 22.15 2.96 6.11
CA TYR A 300 22.31 4.41 6.15
C TYR A 300 21.89 5.07 4.84
N PRO A 301 21.19 6.22 4.87
CA PRO A 301 20.78 6.95 3.68
C PRO A 301 21.97 7.52 2.89
N GLN A 302 21.73 7.84 1.62
CA GLN A 302 22.72 8.49 0.76
C GLN A 302 23.20 9.81 1.38
N HIS A 303 24.47 10.16 1.15
CA HIS A 303 25.17 11.30 1.75
C HIS A 303 25.35 11.23 3.27
N THR A 304 25.08 10.07 3.90
CA THR A 304 25.57 9.83 5.26
C THR A 304 27.08 9.83 5.24
N CYS A 305 27.69 10.64 6.11
CA CYS A 305 29.11 10.62 6.34
C CYS A 305 29.43 9.70 7.51
N VAL A 306 30.61 9.09 7.47
CA VAL A 306 31.12 8.24 8.54
C VAL A 306 32.49 8.72 8.98
N ARG A 307 32.72 8.67 10.28
CA ARG A 307 34.03 8.78 10.93
C ARG A 307 34.44 7.43 11.48
N LYS A 308 35.74 7.20 11.50
CA LYS A 308 36.37 6.00 12.06
C LYS A 308 37.17 6.40 13.29
N PHE A 309 36.99 5.65 14.39
CA PHE A 309 37.72 5.81 15.64
C PHE A 309 38.46 4.51 15.95
N CYS A 310 39.71 4.59 16.44
CA CYS A 310 40.48 3.42 16.86
C CYS A 310 40.46 3.33 18.41
N ASP A 311 40.03 2.19 18.96
CA ASP A 311 39.67 2.02 20.39
C ASP A 311 40.72 1.35 21.29
N LYS A 312 41.79 0.78 20.72
CA LYS A 312 42.80 0.08 21.52
C LYS A 312 43.80 1.04 22.15
N SER A 313 44.14 0.87 23.42
CA SER A 313 45.27 1.57 24.04
C SER A 313 46.59 1.36 23.25
N PRO A 314 47.44 2.39 23.08
CA PRO A 314 47.43 3.71 23.74
C PRO A 314 46.63 4.78 22.96
N TYR A 315 45.61 4.38 22.19
CA TYR A 315 44.79 5.30 21.43
C TYR A 315 43.61 5.79 22.28
N THR A 316 43.64 7.04 22.72
CA THR A 316 42.44 7.87 22.79
C THR A 316 42.53 8.85 21.64
N CYS A 317 41.97 8.52 20.48
CA CYS A 317 41.75 9.52 19.44
C CYS A 317 40.71 10.52 19.94
N SER A 318 41.14 11.50 20.74
CA SER A 318 40.30 12.58 21.26
C SER A 318 40.18 13.77 20.30
N VAL A 319 40.63 13.62 19.05
CA VAL A 319 40.47 14.65 18.02
C VAL A 319 39.40 14.17 17.06
N LYS A 320 38.30 14.93 16.92
CA LYS A 320 37.28 14.68 15.90
C LYS A 320 37.95 14.55 14.53
N GLY A 321 38.11 13.32 14.06
CA GLY A 321 38.82 13.03 12.81
C GLY A 321 38.08 13.57 11.57
N PRO A 322 38.79 13.72 10.44
CA PRO A 322 38.16 14.04 9.15
C PRO A 322 37.14 12.97 8.76
N ILE A 323 36.25 13.32 7.82
CA ILE A 323 35.28 12.37 7.23
C ILE A 323 36.06 11.20 6.62
N PHE A 324 35.80 9.98 7.10
CA PHE A 324 36.42 8.73 6.65
C PHE A 324 35.77 8.20 5.37
N GLY A 325 34.46 8.40 5.23
CA GLY A 325 33.75 8.04 4.02
C GLY A 325 32.39 8.71 3.90
N GLU A 326 31.86 8.69 2.69
CA GLU A 326 30.51 9.17 2.36
C GLU A 326 29.74 8.05 1.65
N CYS A 327 28.50 7.83 2.07
CA CYS A 327 27.61 6.86 1.44
C CYS A 327 27.10 7.40 0.11
N LEU A 328 27.52 6.78 -1.00
CA LEU A 328 27.14 7.16 -2.36
C LEU A 328 26.72 5.90 -3.14
N ASP A 329 25.51 5.93 -3.70
CA ASP A 329 24.99 4.90 -4.61
C ASP A 329 25.11 3.46 -4.05
N GLY A 330 24.85 3.30 -2.75
CA GLY A 330 24.90 2.02 -2.03
C GLY A 330 26.30 1.57 -1.63
N GLN A 331 27.34 2.37 -1.87
CA GLN A 331 28.72 2.08 -1.52
C GLN A 331 29.34 3.19 -0.65
N TRP A 332 30.26 2.80 0.23
CA TRP A 332 31.06 3.77 0.97
C TRP A 332 32.21 4.25 0.09
N ASN A 333 32.19 5.55 -0.22
CA ASN A 333 33.31 6.21 -0.88
C ASN A 333 34.27 6.72 0.18
N PHE A 334 35.36 5.99 0.40
CA PHE A 334 36.36 6.32 1.42
C PHE A 334 37.31 7.41 0.94
N THR A 335 37.61 8.36 1.82
CA THR A 335 38.78 9.22 1.67
C THR A 335 40.01 8.38 2.04
N ALA A 336 41.14 8.57 1.34
CA ALA A 336 42.38 7.78 1.51
C ALA A 336 43.09 8.09 2.85
N LEU A 337 42.39 7.92 3.96
CA LEU A 337 42.91 8.01 5.30
C LEU A 337 43.33 6.60 5.71
N ASP A 338 44.62 6.45 5.97
CA ASP A 338 45.28 5.18 6.24
C ASP A 338 44.53 4.34 7.28
N GLU A 339 44.65 3.03 7.12
CA GLU A 339 44.17 2.03 8.06
C GLU A 339 44.65 2.39 9.49
N CYS A 340 44.12 1.75 10.56
CA CYS A 340 44.70 1.94 11.90
C CYS A 340 46.10 1.25 11.95
N LEU A 341 46.99 1.59 11.02
CA LEU A 341 48.37 1.16 10.85
C LEU A 341 49.21 1.96 11.83
N ASN A 342 49.58 1.29 12.92
CA ASN A 342 50.71 1.60 13.79
C ASN A 342 51.07 3.09 13.95
N ALA A 343 50.14 3.90 14.46
CA ALA A 343 50.45 5.22 15.00
C ALA A 343 51.22 5.15 16.33
N ARG A 344 52.15 4.19 16.48
CA ARG A 344 53.02 4.11 17.68
C ARG A 344 54.01 5.28 17.72
N GLY A 345 54.17 6.01 16.62
CA GLY A 345 55.35 6.83 16.49
C GLY A 345 56.61 5.96 16.66
N CYS A 346 57.74 6.57 16.91
CA CYS A 346 59.00 5.87 17.03
C CYS A 346 59.40 5.79 18.50
N ASN A 347 59.71 4.58 18.95
CA ASN A 347 60.12 4.32 20.33
C ASN A 347 61.49 4.98 20.58
N SER A 348 61.63 5.74 21.67
CA SER A 348 62.92 6.29 22.07
C SER A 348 63.97 5.20 22.30
N ASP A 349 63.55 4.08 22.88
CA ASP A 349 64.45 3.01 23.29
C ASP A 349 65.03 2.29 22.06
N ASP A 350 64.31 2.29 20.93
CA ASP A 350 64.82 1.75 19.67
C ASP A 350 66.08 2.49 19.21
N LEU A 351 66.25 3.78 19.50
CA LEU A 351 67.47 4.53 19.14
C LEU A 351 68.70 3.95 19.87
N PHE A 352 68.53 3.51 21.11
CA PHE A 352 69.61 2.99 21.94
C PHE A 352 69.75 1.47 21.79
N ASP A 353 68.68 0.72 22.01
CA ASP A 353 68.71 -0.74 22.11
C ASP A 353 68.77 -1.40 20.71
N LYS A 354 67.93 -0.94 19.79
CA LYS A 354 67.84 -1.49 18.43
C LYS A 354 68.92 -0.87 17.55
N LEU A 355 69.07 0.45 17.56
CA LEU A 355 69.95 1.18 16.65
C LEU A 355 71.33 1.53 17.25
N GLY A 356 71.56 1.28 18.55
CA GLY A 356 72.89 1.29 19.15
C GLY A 356 73.51 2.67 19.35
N PHE A 357 72.77 3.76 19.19
CA PHE A 357 73.32 5.11 19.33
C PHE A 357 73.72 5.41 20.78
N GLU A 358 74.78 6.21 20.94
CA GLU A 358 75.39 6.53 22.24
C GLU A 358 74.74 7.76 22.89
N GLY A 359 74.17 8.65 22.08
CA GLY A 359 73.47 9.85 22.53
C GLY A 359 72.36 10.25 21.55
N VAL A 360 71.28 10.84 22.06
CA VAL A 360 70.17 11.35 21.24
C VAL A 360 69.78 12.72 21.76
N MET A 361 69.75 13.71 20.87
CA MET A 361 69.24 15.05 21.15
C MET A 361 67.99 15.31 20.32
N VAL A 362 66.89 15.61 21.00
CA VAL A 362 65.66 16.08 20.35
C VAL A 362 65.88 17.53 19.94
N ARG A 363 65.54 17.88 18.70
CA ARG A 363 65.57 19.28 18.27
C ARG A 363 64.35 20.00 18.84
N GLU A 364 64.57 20.86 19.83
CA GLU A 364 63.53 21.75 20.34
C GLU A 364 62.94 22.55 19.15
N GLU A 365 61.62 22.65 19.08
CA GLU A 365 60.81 23.17 17.97
C GLU A 365 60.54 22.21 16.77
N GLU A 366 61.23 21.05 16.66
CA GLU A 366 61.00 20.04 15.60
C GLU A 366 60.62 18.64 16.13
N GLY A 367 60.55 18.47 17.45
CA GLY A 367 60.02 17.26 18.12
C GLY A 367 58.63 17.54 18.70
N SER A 368 57.61 16.81 18.27
CA SER A 368 56.33 16.77 18.98
C SER A 368 56.34 15.60 19.96
N ASP A 369 56.62 15.88 21.23
CA ASP A 369 56.42 14.91 22.32
C ASP A 369 54.94 14.52 22.33
N SER A 370 54.63 13.23 22.10
CA SER A 370 53.23 12.80 22.04
C SER A 370 52.76 12.02 23.27
N TYR A 371 53.64 11.34 24.02
CA TYR A 371 53.27 10.72 25.30
C TYR A 371 54.48 10.14 26.07
N LYS A 372 54.42 10.16 27.41
CA LYS A 372 55.32 9.42 28.30
C LYS A 372 54.46 8.39 29.05
N ASP A 373 54.63 7.11 28.74
CA ASP A 373 54.18 6.03 29.62
C ASP A 373 55.19 5.93 30.78
N ASP A 374 54.82 5.32 31.91
CA ASP A 374 55.63 5.30 33.15
C ASP A 374 57.08 4.76 32.94
N PHE A 375 57.38 4.17 31.79
CA PHE A 375 58.71 3.62 31.45
C PHE A 375 59.25 3.93 30.04
N VAL A 376 58.46 4.45 29.07
CA VAL A 376 58.89 4.58 27.66
C VAL A 376 58.39 5.89 27.03
N ARG A 377 59.24 6.54 26.22
CA ARG A 377 58.90 7.77 25.47
C ARG A 377 58.69 7.45 23.98
N PHE A 378 57.61 7.97 23.41
CA PHE A 378 57.29 7.81 21.98
C PHE A 378 57.26 9.17 21.28
N TYR A 379 57.73 9.18 20.02
CA TYR A 379 57.78 10.37 19.16
C TYR A 379 56.82 10.23 17.98
N ALA A 380 55.96 11.24 17.74
CA ALA A 380 55.03 11.18 16.62
C ALA A 380 55.75 11.16 15.25
N THR A 381 55.08 10.63 14.22
CA THR A 381 55.55 10.71 12.83
C THR A 381 55.88 12.17 12.46
N GLY A 382 57.02 12.37 11.80
CA GLY A 382 57.58 13.70 11.48
C GLY A 382 58.53 14.26 12.54
N SER A 383 58.62 13.66 13.73
CA SER A 383 59.58 14.06 14.77
C SER A 383 61.00 13.81 14.32
N LYS A 384 61.89 14.78 14.59
CA LYS A 384 63.31 14.70 14.20
C LYS A 384 64.24 14.68 15.40
N VAL A 385 65.24 13.80 15.33
CA VAL A 385 66.28 13.66 16.35
C VAL A 385 67.67 13.68 15.72
N ASN A 386 68.64 14.12 16.50
CA ASN A 386 70.07 13.99 16.19
C ASN A 386 70.64 12.86 17.04
N ALA A 387 71.04 11.75 16.40
CA ALA A 387 71.61 10.59 17.07
C ALA A 387 73.13 10.54 16.90
N GLU A 388 73.87 10.30 17.97
CA GLU A 388 75.33 10.30 18.02
C GLU A 388 75.90 8.88 18.10
N CYS A 389 76.95 8.65 17.33
CA CYS A 389 77.73 7.42 17.32
C CYS A 389 79.22 7.77 17.11
N LYS A 390 80.06 7.53 18.12
CA LYS A 390 81.52 7.72 18.04
C LYS A 390 81.95 9.12 17.58
N GLY A 391 81.30 10.16 18.11
CA GLY A 391 81.59 11.56 17.76
C GLY A 391 81.06 12.02 16.40
N LYS A 392 80.24 11.20 15.71
CA LYS A 392 79.50 11.59 14.50
C LYS A 392 78.01 11.61 14.79
N THR A 393 77.30 12.57 14.19
CA THR A 393 75.85 12.73 14.33
C THR A 393 75.13 12.39 13.04
N VAL A 394 74.00 11.69 13.13
CA VAL A 394 73.06 11.45 12.02
C VAL A 394 71.69 12.00 12.39
N GLN A 395 71.02 12.60 11.41
CA GLN A 395 69.65 13.07 11.57
C GLN A 395 68.69 11.93 11.25
N LEU A 396 67.74 11.69 12.15
CA LEU A 396 66.69 10.70 11.97
C LEU A 396 65.34 11.37 12.08
N GLU A 397 64.41 10.95 11.25
CA GLU A 397 63.00 11.29 11.27
C GLU A 397 62.19 10.04 11.58
N CYS A 398 61.13 10.21 12.35
CA CYS A 398 60.18 9.16 12.62
C CYS A 398 59.15 9.06 11.49
N SER A 399 59.04 7.91 10.82
CA SER A 399 57.89 7.57 9.97
C SER A 399 57.51 6.11 10.16
N ASP A 400 56.21 5.84 10.13
CA ASP A 400 55.67 4.47 10.10
C ASP A 400 56.17 3.57 11.26
N GLY A 401 56.56 4.20 12.37
CA GLY A 401 57.08 3.52 13.57
C GLY A 401 58.58 3.19 13.54
N GLU A 402 59.33 3.67 12.55
CA GLU A 402 60.77 3.47 12.43
C GLU A 402 61.56 4.79 12.30
N TRP A 403 62.78 4.78 12.84
CA TRP A 403 63.73 5.88 12.71
C TRP A 403 64.58 5.73 11.45
N HIS A 404 64.56 6.73 10.59
CA HIS A 404 65.30 6.70 9.32
C HIS A 404 65.77 8.09 8.89
N ASP A 405 66.61 8.16 7.86
CA ASP A 405 67.00 9.44 7.26
C ASP A 405 65.78 10.18 6.64
N PRO A 406 65.61 11.50 6.89
CA PRO A 406 64.47 12.32 6.43
C PRO A 406 64.21 12.32 4.91
N GLY A 407 65.25 12.11 4.09
CA GLY A 407 65.16 12.19 2.64
C GLY A 407 65.18 10.83 1.95
N THR A 408 65.93 9.88 2.50
CA THR A 408 66.17 8.58 1.83
C THR A 408 65.38 7.43 2.43
N LYS A 409 64.77 7.61 3.60
CA LYS A 409 64.16 6.53 4.41
C LYS A 409 65.13 5.38 4.74
N THR A 410 66.43 5.63 4.68
CA THR A 410 67.46 4.66 5.05
C THR A 410 67.53 4.54 6.57
N VAL A 411 67.47 3.32 7.11
CA VAL A 411 67.65 3.07 8.54
C VAL A 411 69.14 3.04 8.86
N HIS A 412 69.56 3.78 9.89
CA HIS A 412 70.96 3.80 10.33
C HIS A 412 71.13 3.14 11.68
N ARG A 413 72.22 2.38 11.84
CA ARG A 413 72.63 1.76 13.10
C ARG A 413 74.05 2.16 13.47
N CYS A 414 74.30 2.43 14.74
CA CYS A 414 75.64 2.58 15.28
C CYS A 414 76.27 1.21 15.54
N THR A 415 77.49 1.01 15.03
CA THR A 415 78.25 -0.24 15.16
C THR A 415 79.64 0.03 15.71
N LYS A 416 80.41 -1.05 15.98
CA LYS A 416 81.83 -0.94 16.36
C LYS A 416 82.68 -0.20 15.32
N GLU A 417 82.24 -0.06 14.08
CA GLU A 417 82.97 0.64 13.02
C GLU A 417 82.42 2.05 12.73
N GLY A 418 81.36 2.49 13.44
CA GLY A 418 80.65 3.75 13.22
C GLY A 418 79.24 3.54 12.66
N ILE A 419 78.66 4.60 12.10
CA ILE A 419 77.30 4.61 11.54
C ILE A 419 77.27 3.80 10.24
N ARG A 420 76.34 2.84 10.15
CA ARG A 420 76.08 2.05 8.94
C ARG A 420 74.61 2.14 8.56
N ALA A 421 74.34 2.20 7.25
CA ALA A 421 73.00 1.98 6.71
C ALA A 421 72.64 0.48 6.79
N LEU A 422 71.38 0.19 7.08
CA LEU A 422 70.80 -1.16 7.09
C LEU A 422 70.21 -1.54 5.73
#